data_AF-A0A9X4P222-F1
#
_entry.id   AF-A0A9X4P222-F1
#
_cell.length_a   1.000
_cell.length_b   1.000
_cell.length_c   1.000
_cell.angle_alpha   90.00
_cell.angle_beta   90.00
_cell.angle_gamma   90.00
#
_symmetry.space_group_name_H-M   'P 1'
#
loop_
_entity.id
_entity.type
_entity.pdbx_description
1 polymer ?
#
loop_
_entity_poly.entity_id
_entity_poly.type
_entity_poly.pdbx_seq_one_letter_code
_entity_poly.pdbx_strand_id
1 'polypeptide(L)' 'MVKAEQDGSAFVVLPGTDLNEILCIQEERQVGNDNTVLFHRRRLQIPPRPLRPHFVRARVKVRHYHD' A
#
# COMPACT_ATOMS: atom_id res chain seq x y z
N MET A 1 -28.55 -3.47 19.71
CA MET A 1 -28.11 -4.18 18.48
C MET A 1 -29.37 -4.81 17.89
N VAL A 2 -29.78 -4.39 16.69
CA VAL A 2 -31.03 -4.87 16.06
C VAL A 2 -30.75 -6.20 15.37
N LYS A 3 -31.66 -7.17 15.52
CA LYS A 3 -31.54 -8.49 14.91
C LYS A 3 -31.95 -8.43 13.44
N ALA A 4 -31.27 -9.18 12.58
CA ALA A 4 -31.65 -9.28 11.17
C ALA A 4 -33.07 -9.86 11.04
N GLU A 5 -33.83 -9.36 10.06
CA GLU A 5 -35.20 -9.79 9.78
C GLU A 5 -35.25 -11.17 9.11
N GLN A 6 -34.22 -11.52 8.34
CA GLN A 6 -34.08 -12.80 7.64
C GLN A 6 -32.87 -13.56 8.18
N ASP A 7 -33.01 -14.88 8.29
CA ASP A 7 -31.90 -15.77 8.64
C ASP A 7 -30.95 -15.93 7.44
N GLY A 8 -29.65 -15.74 7.67
CA GLY A 8 -28.61 -15.92 6.66
C GLY A 8 -27.52 -14.85 6.69
N SER A 9 -26.56 -14.96 5.77
CA SER A 9 -25.50 -13.96 5.55
C SER A 9 -25.68 -13.33 4.17
N ALA A 10 -25.58 -11.99 4.09
CA ALA A 10 -25.55 -11.27 2.82
C ALA A 10 -24.15 -11.26 2.16
N PHE A 11 -23.13 -11.77 2.84
CA PHE A 11 -21.75 -11.78 2.35
C PHE A 11 -21.47 -13.04 1.52
N VAL A 12 -20.86 -12.85 0.36
CA VAL A 12 -20.36 -13.91 -0.51
C VAL A 12 -18.84 -13.94 -0.47
N VAL A 13 -18.25 -15.14 -0.60
CA VAL A 13 -16.80 -15.30 -0.73
C VAL A 13 -16.35 -14.61 -2.02
N LEU A 14 -15.25 -13.85 -1.94
CA LEU A 14 -14.64 -13.19 -3.09
C LEU A 14 -13.37 -13.95 -3.52
N PRO A 15 -13.47 -14.96 -4.40
CA PRO A 15 -12.32 -15.76 -4.80
C PRO A 15 -11.35 -14.96 -5.67
N GLY A 16 -10.05 -15.24 -5.54
CA GLY A 16 -9.01 -14.70 -6.41
C GLY A 16 -8.71 -13.21 -6.24
N THR A 17 -9.21 -12.57 -5.18
CA THR A 17 -9.01 -11.14 -4.96
C THR A 17 -8.12 -10.87 -3.75
N ASP A 18 -7.05 -10.11 -3.96
CA ASP A 18 -6.20 -9.62 -2.87
C ASP A 18 -6.77 -8.32 -2.29
N LEU A 19 -7.56 -8.46 -1.23
CA LEU A 19 -8.15 -7.31 -0.54
C LEU A 19 -7.10 -6.39 0.08
N ASN A 20 -5.89 -6.89 0.41
CA ASN A 20 -4.83 -6.05 0.96
C ASN A 20 -4.33 -5.07 -0.10
N GLU A 21 -4.14 -5.54 -1.34
CA GLU A 21 -3.77 -4.67 -2.47
C GLU A 21 -4.86 -3.65 -2.81
N ILE A 22 -6.13 -4.06 -2.74
CA ILE A 22 -7.27 -3.18 -3.07
C ILE A 22 -7.49 -2.11 -2.01
N LEU A 23 -7.42 -2.49 -0.74
CA LEU A 23 -7.78 -1.63 0.38
C LEU A 23 -6.58 -0.87 0.96
N CYS A 24 -5.35 -1.13 0.52
CA CYS A 24 -4.19 -0.38 0.99
C CYS A 24 -4.24 1.11 0.64
N ILE A 25 -3.66 1.94 1.50
CA ILE A 25 -3.45 3.36 1.22
C ILE A 25 -2.32 3.49 0.20
N GLN A 26 -2.56 4.24 -0.87
CA GLN A 26 -1.60 4.49 -1.93
C GLN A 26 -1.27 5.97 -2.02
N GLU A 27 0.00 6.32 -1.87
CA GLU A 27 0.46 7.70 -1.96
C GLU A 27 1.63 7.84 -2.92
N GLU A 28 1.57 8.84 -3.79
CA GLU A 28 2.70 9.21 -4.64
C GLU A 28 3.69 10.07 -3.87
N ARG A 29 4.97 9.70 -3.94
CA ARG A 29 6.07 10.41 -3.28
C ARG A 29 7.24 10.55 -4.23
N GLN A 30 8.03 11.59 -4.02
CA GLN A 30 9.31 11.78 -4.71
C GLN A 30 10.46 11.28 -3.84
N VAL A 31 11.38 10.53 -4.45
CA VAL A 31 12.58 10.02 -3.76
C VAL A 31 13.57 11.15 -3.51
N GLY A 32 14.05 11.24 -2.27
CA GLY A 32 15.05 12.21 -1.83
C GLY A 32 16.47 11.92 -2.37
N ASN A 33 17.39 12.84 -2.11
CA ASN A 33 18.78 12.72 -2.58
C ASN A 33 19.56 11.58 -1.87
N ASP A 34 19.12 11.17 -0.68
CA ASP A 34 19.66 10.01 0.06
C ASP A 34 19.04 8.67 -0.38
N ASN A 35 18.31 8.68 -1.49
CA ASN A 35 17.58 7.52 -2.03
C ASN A 35 16.52 6.96 -1.07
N THR A 36 15.91 7.84 -0.26
CA THR A 36 14.82 7.49 0.65
C THR A 36 13.50 8.16 0.27
N VAL A 37 12.41 7.63 0.83
CA VAL A 37 11.08 8.26 0.79
C VAL A 37 10.63 8.54 2.21
N LEU A 38 10.25 9.79 2.47
CA LEU A 38 9.58 10.16 3.72
C LEU A 38 8.10 9.80 3.62
N PHE A 39 7.62 9.00 4.57
CA PHE A 39 6.22 8.59 4.68
C PHE A 39 5.78 8.72 6.15
N HIS A 40 4.95 9.72 6.42
CA HIS A 40 4.61 10.16 7.79
C HIS A 40 5.87 10.31 8.66
N ARG A 41 5.99 9.51 9.74
CA ARG A 41 7.11 9.52 10.68
C ARG A 41 8.18 8.46 10.36
N ARG A 42 8.15 7.90 9.14
CA ARG A 42 9.06 6.84 8.68
C ARG A 42 9.88 7.34 7.50
N ARG A 43 11.13 6.87 7.44
CA ARG A 43 12.02 7.04 6.30
C ARG A 43 12.28 5.67 5.70
N LEU A 44 11.83 5.48 4.47
CA LEU A 44 11.91 4.22 3.75
C LEU A 44 13.09 4.27 2.78
N GLN A 45 14.11 3.44 2.99
CA GLN A 45 15.27 3.34 2.10
C GLN A 45 14.89 2.55 0.84
N ILE A 46 15.23 3.09 -0.32
CA ILE A 46 15.16 2.33 -1.57
C ILE A 46 16.54 1.71 -1.82
N PRO A 47 16.66 0.38 -1.94
CA PRO A 47 17.93 -0.25 -2.29
C PRO A 47 18.27 0.00 -3.77
N PRO A 48 19.57 0.03 -4.13
CA PRO A 48 20.00 0.09 -5.52
C PRO A 48 19.50 -1.13 -6.31
N ARG A 49 19.22 -0.96 -7.61
CA ARG A 49 18.87 -2.06 -8.53
C ARG A 49 19.88 -2.16 -9.67
N PRO A 50 20.11 -3.35 -10.26
CA PRO A 50 21.06 -3.50 -11.39
C PRO A 50 20.77 -2.56 -12.57
N LEU A 51 19.50 -2.33 -12.89
CA LEU A 51 19.07 -1.48 -13.99
C LEU A 51 19.12 0.02 -13.65
N ARG A 52 19.20 0.38 -12.36
CA ARG A 52 19.19 1.76 -11.89
C ARG A 52 19.83 1.84 -10.49
N PRO A 53 21.08 2.34 -10.39
CA PRO A 53 21.80 2.40 -9.12
C PRO A 53 21.13 3.29 -8.07
N HIS A 54 20.46 4.37 -8.49
CA HIS A 54 19.73 5.28 -7.59
C HIS A 54 18.42 5.79 -8.19
N PHE A 55 17.44 6.03 -7.32
CA PHE A 55 16.10 6.48 -7.66
C PHE A 55 15.85 7.95 -7.31
N VAL A 56 16.89 8.73 -6.99
CA VAL A 56 16.81 10.17 -6.70
C VAL A 56 15.87 10.88 -7.69
N ARG A 57 14.94 11.67 -7.16
CA ARG A 57 13.88 12.42 -7.87
C ARG A 57 12.85 11.58 -8.63
N ALA A 58 12.94 10.25 -8.63
CA ALA A 58 11.89 9.40 -9.19
C ALA A 58 10.57 9.59 -8.41
N ARG A 59 9.46 9.48 -9.13
CA ARG A 59 8.13 9.38 -8.52
C ARG A 59 7.84 7.91 -8.27
N VAL A 60 7.47 7.59 -7.04
CA VAL A 60 7.19 6.22 -6.58
C VAL A 60 5.87 6.19 -5.83
N LYS A 61 5.24 5.02 -5.78
CA LYS A 61 4.03 4.78 -5.00
C LYS A 61 4.40 4.07 -3.71
N VAL A 62 4.10 4.68 -2.57
CA VAL A 62 4.16 4.02 -1.26
C VAL A 62 2.82 3.34 -1.03
N ARG A 63 2.86 2.06 -0.67
CA ARG A 63 1.67 1.27 -0.30
C ARG A 63 1.73 0.96 1.19
N HIS A 64 0.70 1.37 1.92
CA HIS A 64 0.54 1.08 3.35
C HIS A 64 -0.63 0.13 3.51
N TYR A 65 -0.30 -1.13 3.78
CA TYR A 65 -1.26 -2.20 4.03
C TYR A 65 -1.76 -2.13 5.47
N HIS A 66 -2.96 -2.63 5.70
CA HIS A 66 -3.50 -2.80 7.04
C HIS A 66 -2.82 -3.98 7.74
N ASP A 67 -2.57 -3.84 9.04
CA ASP A 67 -2.01 -4.89 9.91
C ASP A 67 -3.06 -5.97 10.26
#